data_AF-A0AAN5BWN1-F1
#
_entry.id   AF-A0AAN5BWN1-F1
#
_cell.length_a   1.000
_cell.length_b   1.000
_cell.length_c   1.000
_cell.angle_alpha   90.00
_cell.angle_beta   90.00
_cell.angle_gamma   90.00
#
_symmetry.space_group_name_H-M   'P 1'
#
loop_
_entity.id
_entity.type
_entity.pdbx_description
1 polymer ?
#
loop_
_entity_poly.entity_id
_entity_poly.type
_entity_poly.pdbx_seq_one_letter_code
_entity_poly.pdbx_strand_id
1 'polypeptide(L)'
;MSTGKTPTSSTLQVRGCRDIERIGDILPRILSDATEIYTDIPAFNPGRSSLHRYLYGPTGTSEQLKKVVDHSKVRPLRHILNDMRVFKSEDEVVQMRRVGQASGRAFTESMRQTFTKEKDLMSFLEYNFKVKGCDTSAFVPVVAGGSVCVVLQLNRTEANTSQNALSIHYTRNDDVLRY
;
A
#
# COMPACT_ATOMS: atom_id res chain seq x y z
N MET A 1 -13.32 -34.36 -26.48
CA MET A 1 -12.60 -33.22 -27.10
C MET A 1 -12.04 -32.36 -25.97
N SER A 2 -10.71 -32.24 -25.94
CA SER A 2 -9.92 -31.59 -24.88
C SER A 2 -10.30 -30.12 -24.71
N THR A 3 -10.86 -29.74 -23.55
CA THR A 3 -11.05 -28.34 -23.17
C THR A 3 -9.68 -27.75 -22.80
N GLY A 4 -8.98 -27.20 -23.80
CA GLY A 4 -7.73 -26.49 -23.59
C GLY A 4 -7.94 -25.29 -22.68
N LYS A 5 -7.27 -25.27 -21.52
CA LYS A 5 -7.25 -24.09 -20.64
C LYS A 5 -6.63 -22.92 -21.42
N THR A 6 -7.24 -21.75 -21.33
CA THR A 6 -6.63 -20.52 -21.83
C THR A 6 -5.31 -20.26 -21.10
N PRO A 7 -4.29 -19.67 -21.75
CA PRO A 7 -2.94 -19.52 -21.17
C PRO A 7 -2.94 -18.78 -19.82
N THR A 8 -3.87 -17.83 -19.64
CA THR A 8 -4.06 -17.11 -18.37
C THR A 8 -4.53 -18.02 -17.23
N SER A 9 -5.38 -19.01 -17.52
CA SER A 9 -5.92 -19.94 -16.51
C SER A 9 -4.87 -20.93 -16.04
N SER A 10 -3.93 -21.34 -16.91
CA SER A 10 -2.81 -22.20 -16.52
C SER A 10 -1.77 -21.50 -15.68
N THR A 11 -1.42 -20.24 -16.00
CA THR A 11 -0.37 -19.49 -15.29
C THR A 11 -0.80 -19.08 -13.89
N LEU A 12 -2.04 -18.57 -13.75
CA LEU A 12 -2.57 -18.12 -12.47
C LEU A 12 -3.25 -19.24 -11.66
N GLN A 13 -3.27 -20.46 -12.19
CA GLN A 13 -3.93 -21.62 -11.58
C GLN A 13 -5.41 -21.38 -11.20
N VAL A 14 -6.11 -20.54 -11.96
CA VAL A 14 -7.54 -20.24 -11.73
C VAL A 14 -8.43 -21.23 -12.49
N ARG A 15 -9.59 -21.57 -11.90
CA ARG A 15 -10.54 -22.52 -12.50
C ARG A 15 -11.32 -21.95 -13.70
N GLY A 16 -11.44 -20.63 -13.82
CA GLY A 16 -12.13 -19.99 -14.93
C GLY A 16 -11.67 -18.55 -15.12
N CYS A 17 -11.59 -18.12 -16.37
CA CYS A 17 -11.30 -16.75 -16.77
C CYS A 17 -12.38 -16.29 -17.76
N ARG A 18 -12.84 -15.05 -17.62
CA ARG A 18 -13.88 -14.44 -18.46
C ARG A 18 -13.51 -12.99 -18.74
N ASP A 19 -14.12 -12.43 -19.77
CA ASP A 19 -13.93 -11.04 -20.17
C ASP A 19 -14.46 -10.07 -19.10
N ILE A 20 -13.71 -9.01 -18.82
CA ILE A 20 -14.04 -8.00 -17.81
C ILE A 20 -15.27 -7.20 -18.20
N GLU A 21 -15.50 -6.99 -19.50
CA GLU A 21 -16.67 -6.26 -20.01
C GLU A 21 -18.00 -6.96 -19.66
N ARG A 22 -17.95 -8.28 -19.41
CA ARG A 22 -19.11 -9.09 -19.05
C ARG A 22 -19.35 -9.18 -17.55
N ILE A 23 -18.61 -8.44 -16.74
CA ILE A 23 -18.71 -8.49 -15.28
C ILE A 23 -20.12 -8.16 -14.78
N GLY A 24 -20.81 -7.23 -15.46
CA GLY A 24 -22.18 -6.83 -15.11
C GLY A 24 -23.21 -7.96 -15.19
N ASP A 25 -23.02 -8.92 -16.09
CA ASP A 25 -23.94 -10.06 -16.25
C ASP A 25 -23.57 -11.25 -15.37
N ILE A 26 -22.26 -11.44 -15.15
CA ILE A 26 -21.73 -12.63 -14.48
C ILE A 26 -21.75 -12.46 -12.97
N LEU A 27 -21.34 -11.29 -12.47
CA LEU A 27 -21.20 -11.03 -11.04
C LEU A 27 -22.53 -11.17 -10.27
N PRO A 28 -23.67 -10.61 -10.73
CA PRO A 28 -24.95 -10.80 -10.04
C PRO A 28 -25.36 -12.26 -9.89
N ARG A 29 -25.10 -13.10 -10.92
CA ARG A 29 -25.43 -14.53 -10.88
C ARG A 29 -24.59 -15.31 -9.85
N ILE A 30 -23.33 -14.93 -9.67
CA ILE A 30 -22.47 -15.55 -8.66
C ILE A 30 -22.89 -15.08 -7.25
N LEU A 31 -23.25 -13.80 -7.12
CA LEU A 31 -23.65 -13.21 -5.84
C LEU A 31 -25.03 -13.70 -5.36
N SER A 32 -25.97 -13.98 -6.28
CA SER A 32 -27.29 -14.53 -5.91
C SER A 32 -27.18 -15.91 -5.27
N ASP A 33 -26.28 -16.75 -5.79
CA ASP A 33 -26.09 -18.13 -5.34
C ASP A 33 -25.23 -18.22 -4.06
N ALA A 34 -24.56 -17.12 -3.69
CA ALA A 34 -23.67 -17.09 -2.54
C ALA A 34 -24.44 -17.02 -1.19
N THR A 35 -23.96 -17.79 -0.22
CA THR A 35 -24.44 -17.75 1.17
C THR A 35 -23.82 -16.58 1.93
N GLU A 36 -22.54 -16.33 1.72
CA GLU A 36 -21.78 -15.23 2.35
C GLU A 36 -20.91 -14.54 1.30
N ILE A 37 -20.75 -13.23 1.45
CA ILE A 37 -20.00 -12.38 0.52
C ILE A 37 -18.94 -11.63 1.31
N TYR A 38 -17.67 -12.00 1.11
CA TYR A 38 -16.54 -11.34 1.76
C TYR A 38 -16.02 -10.21 0.86
N THR A 39 -16.23 -8.96 1.26
CA THR A 39 -15.78 -7.80 0.47
C THR A 39 -15.54 -6.57 1.33
N ASP A 40 -14.54 -5.78 0.94
CA ASP A 40 -14.25 -4.47 1.53
C ASP A 40 -14.71 -3.31 0.64
N ILE A 41 -15.47 -3.61 -0.42
CA ILE A 41 -15.98 -2.60 -1.34
C ILE A 41 -16.94 -1.67 -0.57
N PRO A 42 -16.68 -0.35 -0.52
CA PRO A 42 -17.47 0.61 0.23
C PRO A 42 -18.97 0.56 -0.03
N ALA A 43 -19.35 0.25 -1.26
CA ALA A 43 -20.73 0.22 -1.73
C ALA A 43 -21.61 -0.81 -1.03
N PHE A 44 -21.01 -1.89 -0.52
CA PHE A 44 -21.73 -2.99 0.12
C PHE A 44 -21.62 -2.98 1.64
N ASN A 45 -20.87 -2.03 2.21
CA ASN A 45 -20.69 -1.91 3.65
C ASN A 45 -21.87 -1.09 4.25
N PRO A 46 -22.75 -1.71 5.05
CA PRO A 46 -23.92 -1.03 5.62
C PRO A 46 -23.54 0.01 6.69
N GLY A 47 -22.28 0.03 7.17
CA GLY A 47 -21.82 0.89 8.26
C GLY A 47 -21.21 2.24 7.87
N ARG A 48 -21.26 2.65 6.59
CA ARG A 48 -20.70 3.97 6.20
C ARG A 48 -21.70 5.10 6.42
N SER A 49 -21.41 5.94 7.42
CA SER A 49 -22.14 7.18 7.73
C SER A 49 -22.28 8.09 6.50
N SER A 50 -23.38 8.84 6.43
CA SER A 50 -23.69 9.80 5.36
C SER A 50 -22.54 10.79 5.06
N LEU A 51 -21.72 11.11 6.06
CA LEU A 51 -20.52 11.95 5.94
C LEU A 51 -19.42 11.33 5.07
N HIS A 52 -19.21 10.02 5.14
CA HIS A 52 -18.24 9.35 4.27
C HIS A 52 -18.71 9.40 2.81
N ARG A 53 -20.03 9.30 2.56
CA ARG A 53 -20.60 9.41 1.22
C ARG A 53 -20.50 10.85 0.67
N TYR A 54 -20.57 11.84 1.55
CA TYR A 54 -20.39 13.25 1.22
C TYR A 54 -18.93 13.60 0.90
N LEU A 55 -17.96 13.13 1.70
CA LEU A 55 -16.54 13.45 1.55
C LEU A 55 -15.86 12.72 0.38
N TYR A 56 -16.25 11.48 0.10
CA TYR A 56 -15.58 10.63 -0.89
C TYR A 56 -16.43 10.30 -2.12
N GLY A 57 -17.64 10.88 -2.21
CA GLY A 57 -18.57 10.69 -3.32
C GLY A 57 -19.25 9.31 -3.36
N PRO A 58 -20.32 9.16 -4.15
CA PRO A 58 -20.96 7.87 -4.37
C PRO A 58 -19.99 6.94 -5.10
N THR A 59 -19.74 5.76 -4.52
CA THR A 59 -18.95 4.73 -5.19
C THR A 59 -19.69 4.23 -6.42
N GLY A 60 -19.03 4.24 -7.58
CA GLY A 60 -19.55 3.89 -8.91
C GLY A 60 -19.94 2.43 -9.12
N THR A 61 -20.42 1.75 -8.08
CA THR A 61 -21.07 0.45 -8.21
C THR A 61 -22.46 0.65 -8.79
N SER A 62 -22.79 -0.11 -9.85
CA SER A 62 -24.10 -0.04 -10.49
C SER A 62 -25.23 -0.27 -9.49
N GLU A 63 -26.28 0.54 -9.57
CA GLU A 63 -27.49 0.41 -8.74
C GLU A 63 -28.14 -0.98 -8.85
N GLN A 64 -27.88 -1.69 -9.96
CA GLN A 64 -28.30 -3.08 -10.17
C GLN A 64 -27.60 -4.05 -9.20
N LEU A 65 -26.31 -3.85 -8.90
CA LEU A 65 -25.58 -4.71 -7.95
C LEU A 65 -26.05 -4.49 -6.52
N LYS A 66 -26.37 -3.25 -6.12
CA LYS A 66 -26.92 -2.95 -4.79
C LYS A 66 -28.28 -3.61 -4.55
N LYS A 67 -29.09 -3.78 -5.61
CA LYS A 67 -30.41 -4.43 -5.51
C LYS A 67 -30.33 -5.96 -5.41
N VAL A 68 -29.28 -6.57 -5.96
CA VAL A 68 -29.11 -8.03 -5.97
C VAL A 68 -28.35 -8.52 -4.74
N VAL A 69 -27.50 -7.69 -4.15
CA VAL A 69 -26.74 -8.06 -2.96
C VAL A 69 -27.58 -7.88 -1.70
N ASP A 70 -27.85 -8.99 -1.02
CA ASP A 70 -28.36 -8.99 0.34
C ASP A 70 -27.25 -8.55 1.30
N HIS A 71 -27.41 -7.35 1.88
CA HIS A 71 -26.45 -6.76 2.82
C HIS A 71 -26.25 -7.60 4.09
N SER A 72 -27.20 -8.47 4.45
CA SER A 72 -27.06 -9.36 5.62
C SER A 72 -25.98 -10.43 5.42
N LYS A 73 -25.67 -10.77 4.16
CA LYS A 73 -24.65 -11.76 3.77
C LYS A 73 -23.24 -11.16 3.68
N VAL A 74 -23.10 -9.85 3.77
CA VAL A 74 -21.81 -9.16 3.56
C VAL A 74 -20.97 -9.20 4.82
N ARG A 75 -19.74 -9.72 4.69
CA ARG A 75 -18.74 -9.79 5.76
C ARG A 75 -17.48 -8.99 5.35
N PRO A 76 -16.81 -8.29 6.29
CA PRO A 76 -15.56 -7.62 6.00
C PRO A 76 -14.45 -8.64 5.74
N LEU A 77 -13.73 -8.49 4.63
CA LEU A 77 -12.64 -9.39 4.23
C LEU A 77 -11.31 -8.97 4.87
N ARG A 78 -11.13 -7.68 5.12
CA ARG A 78 -9.87 -7.09 5.59
C ARG A 78 -9.31 -7.72 6.85
N HIS A 79 -10.14 -8.05 7.83
CA HIS A 79 -9.68 -8.63 9.09
C HIS A 79 -9.04 -10.00 8.87
N ILE A 80 -9.73 -10.87 8.12
CA ILE A 80 -9.27 -12.23 7.81
C ILE A 80 -7.96 -12.17 7.01
N LEU A 81 -7.89 -11.29 6.01
CA LEU A 81 -6.66 -11.10 5.22
C LEU A 81 -5.51 -10.57 6.06
N ASN A 82 -5.78 -9.65 6.99
CA ASN A 82 -4.75 -9.09 7.85
C ASN A 82 -4.18 -10.15 8.79
N ASP A 83 -5.04 -10.97 9.41
CA ASP A 83 -4.61 -12.06 10.30
C ASP A 83 -3.71 -13.06 9.56
N MET A 84 -4.05 -13.38 8.31
CA MET A 84 -3.18 -14.22 7.45
C MET A 84 -1.89 -13.51 7.06
N ARG A 85 -1.88 -12.18 6.84
CA ARG A 85 -0.69 -11.42 6.45
C ARG A 85 0.29 -11.17 7.59
N VAL A 86 -0.14 -11.28 8.85
CA VAL A 86 0.74 -11.15 10.02
C VAL A 86 1.77 -12.27 10.03
N PHE A 87 1.34 -13.50 9.76
CA PHE A 87 2.21 -14.67 9.73
C PHE A 87 2.78 -14.85 8.32
N LYS A 88 4.10 -14.74 8.21
CA LYS A 88 4.80 -14.87 6.92
C LYS A 88 5.08 -16.33 6.58
N SER A 89 4.93 -16.69 5.32
CA SER A 89 5.44 -17.97 4.82
C SER A 89 6.98 -17.96 4.74
N GLU A 90 7.60 -19.13 4.68
CA GLU A 90 9.06 -19.25 4.53
C GLU A 90 9.55 -18.50 3.28
N ASP A 91 8.84 -18.62 2.16
CA ASP A 91 9.18 -17.90 0.92
C ASP A 91 9.09 -16.38 1.08
N GLU A 92 8.08 -15.88 1.80
CA GLU A 92 7.96 -14.45 2.11
C GLU A 92 9.12 -13.99 2.99
N VAL A 93 9.50 -14.77 4.01
CA VAL A 93 10.61 -14.44 4.91
C VAL A 93 11.94 -14.40 4.15
N VAL A 94 12.19 -15.37 3.26
CA VAL A 94 13.39 -15.40 2.41
C VAL A 94 13.45 -14.14 1.52
N GLN A 95 12.32 -13.76 0.92
CA GLN A 95 12.26 -12.57 0.08
C GLN A 95 12.44 -11.29 0.91
N MET A 96 11.80 -11.18 2.08
CA MET A 96 12.00 -10.05 3.01
C MET A 96 13.46 -9.92 3.45
N ARG A 97 14.13 -11.05 3.72
CA ARG A 97 15.56 -11.08 4.06
C ARG A 97 16.41 -10.57 2.90
N ARG A 98 16.13 -10.98 1.67
CA ARG A 98 16.84 -10.51 0.47
C ARG A 98 16.71 -9.00 0.28
N VAL A 99 15.49 -8.48 0.36
CA VAL A 99 15.23 -7.03 0.24
C VAL A 99 15.87 -6.25 1.40
N GLY A 100 15.76 -6.76 2.63
CA GLY A 100 16.40 -6.16 3.80
C GLY A 100 17.93 -6.13 3.73
N GLN A 101 18.54 -7.17 3.15
CA GLN A 101 19.98 -7.18 2.91
C GLN A 101 20.40 -6.17 1.83
N ALA A 102 19.61 -6.06 0.75
CA ALA A 102 19.86 -5.08 -0.30
C ALA A 102 19.76 -3.64 0.23
N SER A 103 18.70 -3.33 0.98
CA SER A 103 18.52 -2.00 1.58
C SER A 103 19.57 -1.69 2.64
N GLY A 104 19.90 -2.63 3.54
CA GLY A 104 20.94 -2.46 4.55
C GLY A 104 22.32 -2.19 3.95
N ARG A 105 22.65 -2.83 2.83
CA ARG A 105 23.87 -2.52 2.07
C ARG A 105 23.82 -1.12 1.45
N ALA A 106 22.67 -0.69 0.91
CA ALA A 106 22.55 0.66 0.36
C ALA A 106 22.77 1.74 1.44
N PHE A 107 22.22 1.56 2.64
CA PHE A 107 22.49 2.44 3.78
C PHE A 107 23.96 2.41 4.22
N THR A 108 24.58 1.23 4.22
CA THR A 108 26.01 1.12 4.56
C THR A 108 26.89 1.88 3.56
N GLU A 109 26.58 1.78 2.25
CA GLU A 109 27.31 2.54 1.23
C GLU A 109 27.07 4.05 1.31
N SER A 110 25.88 4.48 1.74
CA SER A 110 25.62 5.91 1.95
C SER A 110 26.41 6.44 3.15
N MET A 111 26.55 5.66 4.23
CA MET A 111 27.34 6.07 5.40
C MET A 111 28.85 6.20 5.12
N ARG A 112 29.35 5.57 4.04
CA ARG A 112 30.76 5.67 3.62
C ARG A 112 31.06 6.93 2.81
N GLN A 113 30.02 7.66 2.40
CA GLN A 113 30.14 8.86 1.58
C GLN A 113 29.69 10.08 2.36
N THR A 114 30.30 11.22 2.04
CA THR A 114 29.91 12.50 2.61
C THR A 114 28.95 13.19 1.67
N PHE A 115 27.78 13.56 2.16
CA PHE A 115 26.78 14.31 1.40
C PHE A 115 26.66 15.73 1.96
N THR A 116 26.48 16.71 1.08
CA THR A 116 26.27 18.12 1.49
C THR A 116 24.79 18.51 1.46
N LYS A 117 23.95 17.77 0.75
CA LYS A 117 22.51 18.05 0.62
C LYS A 117 21.70 16.79 0.85
N GLU A 118 20.54 16.95 1.49
CA GLU A 118 19.63 15.84 1.78
C GLU A 118 19.13 15.18 0.49
N LYS A 119 18.85 15.99 -0.55
CA LYS A 119 18.44 15.49 -1.87
C LYS A 119 19.46 14.59 -2.56
N ASP A 120 20.75 14.81 -2.32
CA ASP A 120 21.82 14.04 -2.95
C ASP A 120 21.91 12.66 -2.27
N LEU A 121 21.78 12.62 -0.94
CA LEU A 121 21.65 11.38 -0.16
C LEU A 121 20.39 10.59 -0.54
N MET A 122 19.26 11.29 -0.68
CA MET A 122 17.99 10.72 -1.13
C MET A 122 18.13 10.04 -2.50
N SER A 123 18.64 10.78 -3.49
CA SER A 123 18.85 10.26 -4.85
C SER A 123 19.84 9.09 -4.87
N PHE A 124 20.87 9.15 -4.03
CA PHE A 124 21.85 8.08 -3.87
C PHE A 124 21.21 6.79 -3.33
N LEU A 125 20.34 6.88 -2.32
CA LEU A 125 19.64 5.73 -1.76
C LEU A 125 18.69 5.11 -2.79
N GLU A 126 17.87 5.91 -3.48
CA GLU A 126 16.97 5.41 -4.52
C GLU A 126 17.72 4.69 -5.65
N TYR A 127 18.84 5.26 -6.10
CA TYR A 127 19.72 4.63 -7.08
C TYR A 127 20.26 3.29 -6.56
N ASN A 128 20.76 3.25 -5.33
CA ASN A 128 21.33 2.03 -4.76
C ASN A 128 20.29 0.94 -4.50
N PHE A 129 19.06 1.29 -4.15
CA PHE A 129 17.97 0.33 -4.05
C PHE A 129 17.71 -0.35 -5.40
N LYS A 130 17.62 0.43 -6.48
CA LYS A 130 17.41 -0.09 -7.83
C LYS A 130 18.57 -0.97 -8.30
N VAL A 131 19.81 -0.52 -8.13
CA VAL A 131 21.00 -1.29 -8.54
C VAL A 131 21.13 -2.61 -7.76
N LYS A 132 20.68 -2.65 -6.51
CA LYS A 132 20.71 -3.86 -5.68
C LYS A 132 19.48 -4.77 -5.87
N GLY A 133 18.62 -4.47 -6.85
CA GLY A 133 17.50 -5.31 -7.26
C GLY A 133 16.22 -5.12 -6.44
N CYS A 134 16.05 -3.97 -5.78
CA CYS A 134 14.76 -3.55 -5.25
C CYS A 134 13.96 -2.85 -6.35
N ASP A 135 12.67 -3.15 -6.47
CA ASP A 135 11.81 -2.57 -7.52
C ASP A 135 11.59 -1.06 -7.30
N THR A 136 11.10 -0.71 -6.11
CA THR A 136 10.75 0.66 -5.72
C THR A 136 11.06 0.89 -4.24
N SER A 137 11.05 2.16 -3.82
CA SER A 137 11.10 2.47 -2.39
C SER A 137 9.79 2.05 -1.72
N ALA A 138 9.89 1.34 -0.60
CA ALA A 138 8.72 0.86 0.14
C ALA A 138 7.87 2.00 0.73
N PHE A 139 8.51 3.14 1.01
CA PHE A 139 7.88 4.38 1.48
C PHE A 139 8.71 5.58 1.00
N VAL A 140 8.17 6.79 1.10
CA VAL A 140 8.94 8.01 0.84
C VAL A 140 10.01 8.12 1.92
N PRO A 141 11.30 7.95 1.57
CA PRO A 141 12.36 7.94 2.57
C PRO A 141 12.52 9.33 3.19
N VAL A 142 12.78 9.33 4.49
CA VAL A 142 12.96 10.54 5.28
C VAL A 142 14.47 10.77 5.41
N VAL A 143 14.96 11.89 4.91
CA VAL A 143 16.36 12.32 5.03
C VAL A 143 16.35 13.66 5.75
N ALA A 144 16.90 13.69 6.97
CA ALA A 144 16.91 14.86 7.84
C ALA A 144 18.27 14.96 8.56
N GLY A 145 19.07 15.98 8.23
CA GLY A 145 20.37 16.25 8.85
C GLY A 145 20.36 17.35 9.91
N GLY A 146 21.39 17.39 10.75
CA GLY A 146 21.62 18.46 11.73
C GLY A 146 20.46 18.64 12.73
N SER A 147 20.08 19.89 13.00
CA SER A 147 18.97 20.24 13.92
C SER A 147 17.59 19.75 13.47
N VAL A 148 17.48 19.14 12.27
CA VAL A 148 16.25 18.54 11.74
C VAL A 148 16.08 17.09 12.23
N CYS A 149 17.13 16.44 12.75
CA CYS A 149 17.13 15.04 13.17
C CYS A 149 16.37 14.76 14.50
N VAL A 150 16.08 15.80 15.30
CA VAL A 150 15.32 15.62 16.55
C VAL A 150 13.81 15.67 16.24
N VAL A 151 13.25 14.53 15.85
CA VAL A 151 11.79 14.36 15.73
C VAL A 151 11.38 13.06 16.42
N LEU A 152 11.36 13.08 17.75
CA LEU A 152 10.43 12.28 18.56
C LEU A 152 9.48 13.28 19.21
N GLN A 153 8.17 13.09 18.98
CA GLN A 153 7.08 13.96 19.43
C GLN A 153 7.34 14.59 20.81
N LEU A 154 7.46 15.91 20.85
CA LEU A 154 7.17 16.70 22.05
C LEU A 154 6.17 17.78 21.67
N ASN A 155 4.93 17.63 22.16
CA ASN A 155 3.95 18.69 22.20
C ASN A 155 4.54 19.85 23.01
N ARG A 156 4.87 20.97 22.37
CA ARG A 156 5.02 22.23 23.11
C ARG A 156 4.58 23.44 22.28
N THR A 157 3.79 24.26 22.96
CA THR A 157 3.23 25.53 22.56
C THR A 157 4.28 26.64 22.56
N GLU A 158 4.19 27.47 21.51
CA GLU A 158 4.59 28.88 21.39
C GLU A 158 6.07 29.30 21.26
N ALA A 159 6.21 30.36 20.44
CA ALA A 159 7.29 31.33 20.30
C ALA A 159 8.46 31.00 19.35
N ASN A 160 8.32 31.52 18.12
CA ASN A 160 9.34 32.22 17.31
C ASN A 160 10.79 31.73 17.44
N THR A 161 11.25 30.94 16.46
CA THR A 161 12.58 31.03 15.78
C THR A 161 12.84 29.73 15.00
N SER A 162 12.99 29.81 13.68
CA SER A 162 13.63 28.79 12.80
C SER A 162 13.27 27.30 12.99
N GLN A 163 12.01 26.96 13.25
CA GLN A 163 11.58 25.58 13.55
C GLN A 163 10.61 25.05 12.49
N ASN A 164 11.16 24.66 11.33
CA ASN A 164 10.43 23.92 10.30
C ASN A 164 10.66 22.41 10.46
N ALA A 165 10.29 21.79 11.59
CA ALA A 165 10.55 20.35 11.79
C ALA A 165 9.57 19.60 12.70
N LEU A 166 8.31 20.05 12.82
CA LEU A 166 7.31 19.41 13.70
C LEU A 166 6.32 18.50 12.95
N SER A 167 6.76 17.72 11.96
CA SER A 167 5.88 16.71 11.35
C SER A 167 6.62 15.45 10.89
N ILE A 168 5.99 14.29 11.12
CA ILE A 168 6.37 12.96 10.56
C ILE A 168 6.29 12.96 9.02
N HIS A 169 5.74 14.04 8.44
CA HIS A 169 5.64 14.30 7.01
C HIS A 169 6.72 15.27 6.53
N TYR A 170 7.95 15.15 7.04
CA TYR A 170 9.08 15.84 6.42
C TYR A 170 9.44 15.15 5.09
N THR A 171 8.73 15.51 4.03
CA THR A 171 9.01 15.13 2.64
C THR A 171 9.57 16.30 1.83
N ARG A 172 9.87 17.42 2.50
CA ARG A 172 10.29 18.67 1.88
C ARG A 172 11.72 18.59 1.35
N ASN A 173 12.63 17.93 2.06
CA ASN A 173 14.00 17.66 1.58
C ASN A 173 14.69 18.96 1.12
N ASP A 174 14.49 20.02 1.89
CA ASP A 174 14.65 21.41 1.44
C ASP A 174 16.04 21.99 1.73
N ASP A 175 16.99 21.26 2.35
CA ASP A 175 18.21 21.92 2.84
C ASP A 175 19.53 21.12 2.83
N VAL A 176 20.60 21.87 3.15
CA VAL A 176 21.99 21.46 3.34
C VAL A 176 22.13 20.59 4.60
N LEU A 177 22.81 19.46 4.48
CA LEU A 177 23.21 18.63 5.62
C LEU A 177 24.24 19.40 6.45
N ARG A 178 23.80 20.02 7.55
CA ARG A 178 24.69 20.68 8.51
C ARG A 178 25.20 19.64 9.51
N TYR A 179 26.52 19.51 9.61
CA TYR A 179 27.24 18.64 10.54
C TYR A 179 27.41 19.33 11.89
#